data_AF-A0A971UJ25-F1
#
_entry.id   AF-A0A971UJ25-F1
#
_cell.length_a   1.000
_cell.length_b   1.000
_cell.length_c   1.000
_cell.angle_alpha   90.00
_cell.angle_beta   90.00
_cell.angle_gamma   90.00
#
_symmetry.space_group_name_H-M   'P 1'
#
loop_
_entity.id
_entity.type
_entity.pdbx_description
1 polymer ?
#
loop_
_entity_poly.entity_id
_entity_poly.type
_entity_poly.pdbx_seq_one_letter_code
_entity_poly.pdbx_strand_id
1 'polypeptide(L)'
;MAKNRNTCTTRQRPRDSQRATNALQRRRARKMSPAPGRVNKTPAPPGSADAPTLSATEQSVLEIFRRFRMESGQMLCLSRADVAALHEPLKRMTNNGLLVEESFQGGYSLTPEGFAAMKELA
;
A
#
# COMPACT_ATOMS: atom_id res chain seq x y z
N MET A 1 -18.95 50.09 45.75
CA MET A 1 -19.81 48.94 45.38
C MET A 1 -18.94 47.87 44.77
N ALA A 2 -18.79 46.70 45.41
CA ALA A 2 -18.21 45.51 44.81
C ALA A 2 -18.96 44.29 45.37
N LYS A 3 -19.57 43.49 44.49
CA LYS A 3 -20.33 42.29 44.86
C LYS A 3 -19.53 41.07 44.43
N ASN A 4 -18.80 40.51 45.39
CA ASN A 4 -18.36 39.11 45.38
C ASN A 4 -19.55 38.22 45.76
N ARG A 5 -19.80 37.16 44.97
CA ARG A 5 -20.65 36.03 45.37
C ARG A 5 -20.02 34.72 44.92
N ASN A 6 -19.51 33.98 45.91
CA ASN A 6 -19.13 32.57 45.88
C ASN A 6 -20.38 31.67 45.88
N THR A 7 -20.28 30.48 45.28
CA THR A 7 -20.90 29.18 45.71
C THR A 7 -20.14 28.05 44.98
N CYS A 8 -19.29 27.21 45.57
CA CYS A 8 -19.47 26.16 46.60
C CYS A 8 -20.39 24.99 46.18
N THR A 9 -19.80 23.79 45.98
CA THR A 9 -20.17 22.46 46.58
C THR A 9 -19.44 21.33 45.82
N THR A 10 -18.39 20.69 46.37
CA THR A 10 -18.36 19.58 47.34
C THR A 10 -18.85 18.23 46.80
N ARG A 11 -17.92 17.26 46.64
CA ARG A 11 -17.91 15.96 47.37
C ARG A 11 -16.61 15.17 47.12
N GLN A 12 -15.85 14.99 48.21
CA GLN A 12 -14.90 13.89 48.42
C GLN A 12 -15.64 12.55 48.54
N ARG A 13 -15.04 11.43 48.11
CA ARG A 13 -14.36 10.50 49.04
C ARG A 13 -13.61 9.36 48.30
N PRO A 14 -12.48 8.91 48.87
CA PRO A 14 -11.69 7.76 48.45
C PRO A 14 -12.14 6.46 49.15
N ARG A 15 -11.80 5.30 48.55
CA ARG A 15 -11.82 3.88 49.00
C ARG A 15 -12.20 3.06 47.75
N ASP A 16 -11.48 2.04 47.31
CA ASP A 16 -11.03 0.86 48.03
C ASP A 16 -9.97 0.20 47.11
N SER A 17 -8.74 0.01 47.56
CA SER A 17 -8.31 -1.27 48.14
C SER A 17 -8.44 -2.47 47.20
N GLN A 18 -7.28 -2.98 46.79
CA GLN A 18 -6.94 -4.40 46.76
C GLN A 18 -7.74 -5.34 45.84
N ARG A 19 -7.13 -5.64 44.68
CA ARG A 19 -7.04 -7.02 44.19
C ARG A 19 -5.80 -7.12 43.28
N ALA A 20 -4.61 -7.24 43.86
CA ALA A 20 -4.06 -8.54 44.23
C ALA A 20 -4.18 -9.57 43.11
N THR A 21 -3.03 -9.81 42.47
CA THR A 21 -2.43 -11.12 42.15
C THR A 21 -3.15 -12.03 41.15
N ASN A 22 -2.34 -12.90 40.50
CA ASN A 22 -2.70 -13.92 39.50
C ASN A 22 -3.05 -13.35 38.12
N ALA A 23 -2.23 -13.51 37.08
CA ALA A 23 -2.04 -14.85 36.49
C ALA A 23 -0.81 -14.91 35.54
N LEU A 24 0.37 -14.57 36.06
CA LEU A 24 1.56 -15.31 35.62
C LEU A 24 1.35 -16.75 36.12
N GLN A 25 1.36 -17.76 35.24
CA GLN A 25 1.22 -19.21 35.51
C GLN A 25 -0.19 -19.84 35.45
N ARG A 26 -0.71 -20.00 34.23
CA ARG A 26 -1.35 -21.26 33.81
C ARG A 26 -0.74 -21.70 32.48
N ARG A 27 0.53 -22.07 32.46
CA ARG A 27 0.94 -23.48 32.40
C ARG A 27 -0.14 -24.39 31.80
N ARG A 28 0.19 -24.80 30.57
CA ARG A 28 0.24 -26.20 30.14
C ARG A 28 -1.05 -26.81 29.61
N ALA A 29 -0.90 -27.18 28.34
CA ALA A 29 -1.51 -28.33 27.67
C ALA A 29 -2.92 -28.04 27.14
N ARG A 30 -3.22 -28.29 25.87
CA ARG A 30 -2.89 -29.52 25.13
C ARG A 30 -2.99 -29.30 23.62
N LYS A 31 -2.12 -30.02 22.89
CA LYS A 31 -2.33 -30.62 21.55
C LYS A 31 -2.32 -29.63 20.37
N MET A 32 -1.49 -29.73 19.33
CA MET A 32 -0.68 -30.81 18.77
C MET A 32 0.56 -30.28 18.03
N SER A 33 1.56 -31.16 17.92
CA SER A 33 2.84 -31.15 17.19
C SER A 33 2.71 -30.94 15.65
N PRO A 34 3.77 -31.10 14.82
CA PRO A 34 5.14 -30.57 14.84
C PRO A 34 5.60 -29.92 13.49
N ALA A 35 6.63 -29.06 13.57
CA ALA A 35 7.63 -28.73 12.52
C ALA A 35 7.14 -28.07 11.20
N PRO A 36 8.07 -27.74 10.28
CA PRO A 36 8.93 -26.56 10.28
C PRO A 36 8.55 -25.63 9.12
N GLY A 37 8.79 -24.33 9.26
CA GLY A 37 8.44 -23.40 8.19
C GLY A 37 8.93 -22.00 8.45
N ARG A 38 10.25 -21.85 8.47
CA ARG A 38 10.89 -20.56 8.21
C ARG A 38 10.40 -20.11 6.84
N VAL A 39 9.37 -19.26 6.80
CA VAL A 39 9.02 -18.51 5.59
C VAL A 39 10.11 -17.48 5.38
N ASN A 40 11.28 -17.94 4.95
CA ASN A 40 12.05 -17.17 4.00
C ASN A 40 11.08 -16.96 2.83
N LYS A 41 10.48 -15.78 2.74
CA LYS A 41 9.92 -15.29 1.50
C LYS A 41 11.13 -15.06 0.60
N THR A 42 11.65 -16.16 0.07
CA THR A 42 12.62 -16.18 -1.01
C THR A 42 11.90 -15.48 -2.16
N PRO A 43 12.36 -14.30 -2.62
CA PRO A 43 11.89 -13.81 -3.90
C PRO A 43 12.32 -14.85 -4.94
N ALA A 44 11.37 -15.42 -5.65
CA ALA A 44 11.67 -16.29 -6.78
C ALA A 44 12.51 -15.49 -7.80
N PRO A 45 13.71 -15.95 -8.20
CA PRO A 45 14.33 -15.48 -9.42
C PRO A 45 13.69 -16.19 -10.64
N PRO A 46 13.84 -15.62 -11.84
CA PRO A 46 12.75 -15.33 -12.75
C PRO A 46 12.41 -16.53 -13.62
N GLY A 47 11.20 -17.04 -13.43
CA GLY A 47 10.60 -17.99 -14.35
C GLY A 47 10.04 -17.23 -15.55
N SER A 48 10.84 -17.16 -16.61
CA SER A 48 10.39 -17.01 -18.00
C SER A 48 9.63 -15.72 -18.32
N ALA A 49 10.37 -14.79 -18.90
CA ALA A 49 9.88 -13.75 -19.78
C ALA A 49 9.04 -14.35 -20.92
N ASP A 50 7.77 -14.64 -20.64
CA ASP A 50 6.73 -14.19 -21.56
C ASP A 50 6.61 -12.69 -21.26
N ALA A 51 7.54 -11.91 -21.80
CA ALA A 51 7.40 -10.46 -21.80
C ALA A 51 6.01 -10.22 -22.35
N PRO A 52 5.07 -9.66 -21.56
CA PRO A 52 3.70 -9.50 -22.02
C PRO A 52 3.82 -8.76 -23.35
N THR A 53 3.35 -9.39 -24.43
CA THR A 53 3.48 -8.79 -25.76
C THR A 53 2.59 -7.56 -25.77
N LEU A 54 3.19 -6.43 -25.40
CA LEU A 54 2.48 -5.17 -25.22
C LEU A 54 1.98 -4.70 -26.57
N SER A 55 0.71 -4.30 -26.63
CA SER A 55 0.15 -3.63 -27.79
C SER A 55 0.93 -2.34 -28.09
N ALA A 56 1.00 -1.92 -29.35
CA ALA A 56 1.66 -0.66 -29.75
C ALA A 56 1.16 0.56 -28.95
N THR A 57 -0.10 0.55 -28.52
CA THR A 57 -0.70 1.58 -27.66
C THR A 57 -0.20 1.52 -26.21
N GLU A 58 0.04 0.33 -25.65
CA GLU A 58 0.60 0.14 -24.31
C GLU A 58 2.10 0.50 -24.30
N GLN A 59 2.80 0.17 -25.38
CA GLN A 59 4.19 0.60 -25.59
C GLN A 59 4.29 2.14 -25.63
N SER A 60 3.37 2.81 -26.34
CA SER A 60 3.28 4.28 -26.35
C SER A 60 3.12 4.86 -24.94
N VAL A 61 2.33 4.21 -24.07
CA VAL A 61 2.19 4.65 -22.67
C VAL A 61 3.54 4.53 -21.95
N LEU A 62 4.21 3.38 -22.03
CA LEU A 62 5.53 3.19 -21.41
C LEU A 62 6.60 4.14 -21.96
N GLU A 63 6.55 4.49 -23.25
CA GLU A 63 7.42 5.49 -23.84
C GLU A 63 7.25 6.88 -23.21
N ILE A 64 6.01 7.26 -22.86
CA ILE A 64 5.75 8.52 -22.15
C ILE A 64 6.44 8.48 -20.79
N PHE A 65 6.23 7.43 -19.99
CA PHE A 65 6.91 7.28 -18.70
C PHE A 65 8.45 7.32 -18.84
N ARG A 66 8.98 6.69 -19.89
CA ARG A 66 10.42 6.70 -20.21
C ARG A 66 10.92 8.10 -20.55
N ARG A 67 10.17 8.87 -21.34
CA ARG A 67 10.50 10.27 -21.67
C ARG A 67 10.58 11.15 -20.42
N PHE A 68 9.71 10.92 -19.45
CA PHE A 68 9.71 11.61 -18.16
C PHE A 68 10.71 11.04 -17.14
N ARG A 69 11.48 9.99 -17.50
CA ARG A 69 12.44 9.29 -16.62
C ARG A 69 11.81 8.81 -15.31
N MET A 70 10.57 8.34 -15.37
CA MET A 70 9.87 7.81 -14.21
C MET A 70 10.50 6.51 -13.73
N GLU A 71 10.65 6.38 -12.41
CA GLU A 71 11.07 5.14 -11.76
C GLU A 71 9.86 4.36 -11.24
N SER A 72 10.07 3.09 -10.86
CA SER A 72 9.05 2.29 -10.21
C SER A 72 8.54 2.97 -8.93
N GLY A 73 7.22 3.11 -8.81
CA GLY A 73 6.55 3.78 -7.69
C GLY A 73 6.45 5.30 -7.84
N GLN A 74 7.02 5.89 -8.89
CA GLN A 74 6.84 7.31 -9.16
C GLN A 74 5.55 7.54 -9.96
N MET A 75 4.79 8.55 -9.53
CA MET A 75 3.54 8.96 -10.15
C MET A 75 3.79 9.96 -11.29
N LEU A 76 3.21 9.67 -12.44
CA LEU A 76 3.11 10.59 -13.57
C LEU A 76 1.68 11.12 -13.69
N CYS A 77 1.55 12.45 -13.68
CA CYS A 77 0.30 13.12 -13.97
C CYS A 77 0.17 13.34 -15.47
N LEU A 78 -0.77 12.64 -16.09
CA LEU A 78 -1.10 12.82 -17.51
C LEU A 78 -2.12 13.95 -17.68
N SER A 79 -2.04 14.66 -18.81
CA SER A 79 -3.03 15.69 -19.14
C SER A 79 -4.39 15.05 -19.41
N ARG A 80 -5.49 15.78 -19.25
CA ARG A 80 -6.84 15.28 -19.60
C ARG A 80 -6.94 14.74 -21.04
N ALA A 81 -6.24 15.37 -21.98
CA ALA A 81 -6.18 14.91 -23.37
C ALA A 81 -5.47 13.55 -23.50
N ASP A 82 -4.34 13.38 -22.81
CA ASP A 82 -3.56 12.14 -22.82
C ASP A 82 -4.34 11.00 -22.16
N VAL A 83 -4.98 11.26 -21.02
CA VAL A 83 -5.83 10.28 -20.33
C VAL A 83 -7.00 9.86 -21.22
N ALA A 84 -7.63 10.78 -21.95
CA ALA A 84 -8.73 10.46 -22.85
C ALA A 84 -8.25 9.64 -24.07
N ALA A 85 -7.10 9.98 -24.64
CA ALA A 85 -6.53 9.28 -25.79
C ALA A 85 -6.01 7.87 -25.43
N LEU A 86 -5.48 7.71 -24.22
CA LEU A 86 -4.82 6.48 -23.75
C LEU A 86 -5.66 5.74 -22.70
N HIS A 87 -6.95 6.06 -22.55
CA HIS A 87 -7.79 5.51 -21.50
C HIS A 87 -7.85 3.97 -21.52
N GLU A 88 -8.07 3.38 -22.69
CA GLU A 88 -8.11 1.92 -22.88
C GLU A 88 -6.78 1.22 -22.52
N PRO A 89 -5.62 1.61 -23.09
CA PRO A 89 -4.36 0.99 -22.73
C PRO A 89 -3.99 1.22 -21.26
N LEU A 90 -4.25 2.41 -20.69
CA LEU A 90 -4.04 2.66 -19.26
C LEU A 90 -4.84 1.68 -18.40
N LYS A 91 -6.13 1.51 -18.69
CA LYS A 91 -6.99 0.58 -17.95
C LYS A 91 -6.53 -0.88 -18.09
N ARG A 92 -6.10 -1.30 -19.28
CA ARG A 92 -5.55 -2.65 -19.50
C ARG A 92 -4.26 -2.87 -18.74
N MET A 93 -3.34 -1.91 -18.80
CA MET A 93 -2.06 -1.97 -18.07
C MET A 93 -2.27 -1.96 -16.54
N THR A 94 -3.24 -1.20 -16.03
CA THR A 94 -3.62 -1.24 -14.62
C THR A 94 -4.19 -2.60 -14.22
N ASN A 95 -5.07 -3.19 -15.04
CA ASN A 95 -5.60 -4.53 -14.81
C ASN A 95 -4.50 -5.62 -14.85
N ASN A 96 -3.48 -5.41 -15.69
CA ASN A 96 -2.33 -6.32 -15.82
C ASN A 96 -1.26 -6.09 -14.73
N GLY A 97 -1.45 -5.14 -13.81
CA GLY A 97 -0.51 -4.86 -12.72
C GLY A 97 0.76 -4.10 -13.15
N LEU A 98 0.81 -3.55 -14.36
CA LEU A 98 1.95 -2.77 -14.87
C LEU A 98 1.89 -1.30 -14.41
N LEU A 99 0.67 -0.80 -14.19
CA LEU A 99 0.42 0.55 -13.70
C LEU A 99 -0.52 0.50 -12.49
N VAL A 100 -0.45 1.52 -11.66
CA VAL A 100 -1.40 1.76 -10.57
C VAL A 100 -2.04 3.11 -10.81
N GLU A 101 -3.37 3.15 -10.79
CA GLU A 101 -4.10 4.40 -10.77
C GLU A 101 -3.99 5.01 -9.38
N GLU A 102 -3.52 6.25 -9.31
CA GLU A 102 -3.37 6.99 -8.06
C GLU A 102 -4.69 7.65 -7.64
N SER A 103 -4.73 8.16 -6.40
CA SER A 103 -5.92 8.84 -5.88
C SER A 103 -6.27 10.16 -6.61
N PHE A 104 -5.36 10.66 -7.46
CA PHE A 104 -5.53 11.89 -8.22
C PHE A 104 -5.95 11.60 -9.66
N GLN A 105 -6.91 12.37 -10.18
CA GLN A 105 -7.45 12.17 -11.53
C GLN A 105 -6.37 12.34 -12.60
N GLY A 106 -6.05 11.26 -13.31
CA GLY A 106 -4.99 11.23 -14.32
C GLY A 106 -3.58 10.97 -13.79
N GLY A 107 -3.45 10.65 -12.49
CA GLY A 107 -2.21 10.18 -11.89
C GLY A 107 -2.05 8.67 -12.07
N TYR A 108 -0.94 8.26 -12.67
CA TYR A 108 -0.61 6.85 -12.84
C TYR A 108 0.82 6.61 -12.36
N SER A 109 1.01 5.59 -11.53
CA SER A 109 2.31 5.18 -11.02
C SER A 109 2.77 3.91 -11.71
N LEU A 110 4.06 3.83 -12.06
CA LEU A 110 4.66 2.60 -12.57
C LEU A 110 4.83 1.58 -11.45
N THR A 111 4.47 0.32 -11.69
CA THR A 111 4.85 -0.77 -10.78
C THR A 111 6.28 -1.24 -11.07
N PRO A 112 6.91 -2.02 -10.18
CA PRO A 112 8.18 -2.66 -10.48
C PRO A 112 8.12 -3.54 -11.75
N GLU A 113 6.99 -4.19 -11.99
CA GLU A 113 6.74 -5.02 -13.18
C GLU A 113 6.60 -4.15 -14.44
N GLY A 114 5.82 -3.07 -14.38
CA GLY A 114 5.71 -2.10 -15.48
C GLY A 114 7.04 -1.44 -15.83
N PHE A 115 7.85 -1.13 -14.81
CA PHE A 115 9.18 -0.56 -15.00
C PHE A 115 10.15 -1.57 -15.64
N ALA A 116 10.08 -2.85 -15.26
CA ALA A 116 10.84 -3.90 -15.93
C ALA A 116 10.44 -4.03 -17.40
N ALA A 117 9.14 -4.07 -17.70
CA ALA A 117 8.62 -4.12 -19.08
C ALA A 117 9.05 -2.89 -19.90
N MET A 118 9.05 -1.70 -19.31
CA MET A 118 9.54 -0.47 -19.94
C MET A 118 11.04 -0.55 -20.29
N LYS A 119 11.84 -1.21 -19.45
CA LYS A 119 13.28 -1.40 -19.70
C LYS A 119 13.57 -2.43 -20.78
N GLU A 120 12.75 -3.46 -20.91
CA GLU A 120 12.89 -4.49 -21.95
C GLU A 120 12.45 -4.01 -23.34
N LEU A 121 11.75 -2.87 -23.40
CA LEU A 121 11.34 -2.19 -24.63
C LEU A 121 12.50 -1.48 -25.37
N ALA A 122 13.72 -1.55 -24.85
CA ALA A 122 14.90 -0.82 -25.32
C ALA A 122 15.89 -1.71 -26.10
#